data_AF-A0A2T1NM58-F1
#
_entry.id   AF-A0A2T1NM58-F1
#
_cell.length_a   1.000
_cell.length_b   1.000
_cell.length_c   1.000
_cell.angle_alpha   90.00
_cell.angle_beta   90.00
_cell.angle_gamma   90.00
#
_symmetry.space_group_name_H-M   'P 1'
#
loop_
_entity.id
_entity.type
_entity.pdbx_description
1 polymer ?
#
loop_
_entity_poly.entity_id
_entity_poly.type
_entity_poly.pdbx_seq_one_letter_code
_entity_poly.pdbx_strand_id
1 'polypeptide(L)'
;MKNFFSLIKDDNILLKIKKKSEASFWEYQILGLFYYLFNLSFDYFIITDKKIVYVIKDKLIKIAEYSDFSNLEFNSKNDIFYYKSIDNQEQKLNLKRLRLSYEEIQKIKKVLNHNI
;
A
#
# COMPACT_ATOMS: atom_id res chain seq x y z
N MET A 1 18.14 0.09 -6.64
CA MET A 1 17.06 -0.37 -5.72
C MET A 1 16.15 0.80 -5.44
N LYS A 2 14.83 0.62 -5.51
CA LYS A 2 13.84 1.72 -5.56
C LYS A 2 13.89 2.56 -4.27
N ASN A 3 14.12 3.87 -4.40
CA ASN A 3 14.47 4.84 -3.35
C ASN A 3 13.53 4.93 -2.13
N PHE A 4 12.34 4.33 -2.17
CA PHE A 4 11.42 4.39 -1.04
C PHE A 4 11.75 3.38 0.07
N PHE A 5 12.49 2.29 -0.22
CA PHE A 5 12.87 1.33 0.82
C PHE A 5 13.89 1.90 1.81
N SER A 6 14.72 2.86 1.40
CA SER A 6 15.62 3.56 2.32
C SER A 6 14.87 4.45 3.31
N LEU A 7 13.64 4.88 2.99
CA LEU A 7 12.81 5.71 3.87
C LEU A 7 12.24 4.94 5.08
N ILE A 8 12.33 3.61 5.04
CA ILE A 8 11.81 2.69 6.07
C ILE A 8 12.84 1.65 6.49
N LYS A 9 14.14 1.88 6.22
CA LYS A 9 15.19 0.89 6.46
C LYS A 9 15.33 0.52 7.93
N ASP A 10 15.14 1.50 8.82
CA ASP A 10 15.30 1.35 10.26
C ASP A 10 13.94 1.26 11.00
N ASP A 11 12.85 1.08 10.24
CA ASP A 11 11.50 0.95 10.79
C ASP A 11 11.11 -0.53 10.86
N ASN A 12 10.35 -0.91 11.90
CA ASN A 12 9.86 -2.29 12.02
C ASN A 12 8.65 -2.47 11.11
N ILE A 13 8.73 -3.39 10.15
CA ILE A 13 7.65 -3.64 9.19
C ILE A 13 6.59 -4.54 9.83
N LEU A 14 5.40 -3.97 10.07
CA LEU A 14 4.25 -4.68 10.64
C LEU A 14 3.41 -5.37 9.55
N LEU A 15 3.26 -4.73 8.40
CA LEU A 15 2.57 -5.26 7.23
C LEU A 15 3.31 -4.88 5.96
N LYS A 16 3.41 -5.82 5.02
CA LYS A 16 3.88 -5.57 3.65
C LYS A 16 3.04 -6.34 2.65
N ILE A 17 2.33 -5.60 1.81
CA ILE A 17 1.67 -6.12 0.61
C ILE A 17 2.50 -5.67 -0.59
N LYS A 18 2.86 -6.61 -1.45
CA LYS A 18 3.60 -6.38 -2.69
C LYS A 18 2.84 -7.06 -3.82
N LYS A 19 2.48 -6.29 -4.85
CA LYS A 19 1.76 -6.81 -6.02
C LYS A 19 2.44 -6.37 -7.31
N LYS A 20 2.38 -7.20 -8.35
CA LYS A 20 2.76 -6.76 -9.69
C LYS A 20 1.75 -5.69 -10.14
N SER A 21 2.25 -4.55 -10.59
CA SER A 21 1.39 -3.46 -11.04
C SER A 21 0.63 -3.87 -12.30
N GLU A 22 -0.59 -3.38 -12.45
CA GLU A 22 -1.33 -3.57 -13.69
C GLU A 22 -0.73 -2.72 -14.81
N ALA A 23 -0.69 -3.33 -15.98
CA ALA A 23 -0.62 -2.61 -17.23
C ALA A 23 -1.91 -1.82 -17.44
N SER A 24 -1.78 -0.55 -17.79
CA SER A 24 -2.91 0.23 -18.28
C SER A 24 -3.21 -0.17 -19.72
N PHE A 25 -4.48 -0.09 -20.14
CA PHE A 25 -4.89 -0.39 -21.52
C PHE A 25 -4.05 0.34 -22.58
N TRP A 26 -3.70 1.60 -22.31
CA TRP A 26 -2.80 2.39 -23.16
C TRP A 26 -1.38 1.84 -23.25
N GLU A 27 -0.86 1.23 -22.18
CA GLU A 27 0.47 0.62 -22.16
C GLU A 27 0.49 -0.68 -22.99
N TYR A 28 -0.63 -1.41 -23.03
CA TYR A 28 -0.79 -2.58 -23.89
C TYR A 28 -0.83 -2.23 -25.39
N GLN A 29 -1.34 -1.06 -25.77
CA GLN A 29 -1.40 -0.67 -27.18
C GLN A 29 0.00 -0.40 -27.78
N ILE A 30 0.92 0.13 -26.98
CA ILE A 30 2.29 0.47 -27.44
C ILE A 30 3.21 -0.77 -27.42
N LEU A 31 2.95 -1.73 -26.53
CA LEU A 31 3.85 -2.87 -26.26
C LEU A 31 3.09 -4.21 -26.10
N GLY A 32 2.20 -4.56 -27.04
CA GLY A 32 1.51 -5.87 -27.01
C GLY A 32 2.46 -7.06 -26.78
N LEU A 33 2.01 -8.12 -26.09
CA LEU A 33 2.73 -9.33 -25.61
C LEU A 33 4.06 -9.11 -24.85
N PHE A 34 4.97 -8.27 -25.34
CA PHE A 34 6.24 -7.90 -24.74
C PHE A 34 6.09 -7.07 -23.46
N TYR A 35 4.99 -6.34 -23.26
CA TYR A 35 4.72 -5.66 -21.98
C TYR A 35 4.80 -6.64 -20.80
N TYR A 36 4.31 -7.87 -20.98
CA TYR A 36 4.34 -8.90 -19.94
C TYR A 36 5.77 -9.29 -19.52
N LEU A 37 6.72 -9.21 -20.46
CA LEU A 37 8.13 -9.55 -20.30
C LEU A 37 8.98 -8.39 -19.75
N PHE A 38 8.66 -7.14 -20.10
CA PHE A 38 9.52 -5.99 -19.78
C PHE A 38 9.03 -5.09 -18.63
N ASN A 39 7.74 -5.10 -18.28
CA ASN A 39 7.23 -4.24 -17.20
C ASN A 39 7.03 -5.03 -15.89
N LEU A 40 8.11 -5.11 -15.10
CA LEU A 40 8.13 -5.64 -13.74
C LEU A 40 8.02 -4.49 -12.71
N SER A 41 6.98 -3.67 -12.84
CA SER A 41 6.64 -2.68 -11.81
C SER A 41 5.81 -3.30 -10.69
N PHE A 42 5.94 -2.73 -9.50
CA PHE A 42 5.26 -3.24 -8.31
C PHE A 42 4.51 -2.12 -7.57
N ASP A 43 3.38 -2.52 -7.02
CA ASP A 43 2.59 -1.76 -6.08
C ASP A 43 2.93 -2.26 -4.67
N TYR A 44 3.05 -1.34 -3.72
CA TYR A 44 3.32 -1.66 -2.32
C TYR A 44 2.38 -0.92 -1.40
N PHE A 45 1.91 -1.63 -0.39
CA PHE A 45 1.32 -1.05 0.81
C PHE A 45 2.08 -1.59 2.01
N ILE A 46 2.74 -0.70 2.74
CA ILE A 46 3.59 -1.05 3.87
C ILE A 46 3.11 -0.27 5.08
N ILE A 47 2.87 -0.97 6.18
CA ILE A 47 2.66 -0.37 7.49
C ILE A 47 3.89 -0.74 8.31
N THR A 48 4.58 0.27 8.80
CA THR A 48 5.65 0.12 9.79
C THR A 48 5.13 0.54 11.16
N ASP A 49 5.93 0.41 12.20
CA ASP A 49 5.67 0.93 13.55
C ASP A 49 5.56 2.47 13.64
N LYS A 50 5.98 3.21 12.61
CA LYS A 50 5.97 4.69 12.62
C LYS A 50 5.14 5.33 11.51
N LYS A 51 5.06 4.67 10.36
CA LYS A 51 4.49 5.26 9.14
C LYS A 51 3.90 4.26 8.17
N ILE A 52 3.07 4.79 7.28
CA ILE A 52 2.46 4.11 6.15
C ILE A 52 3.20 4.53 4.88
N VAL A 53 3.53 3.56 4.03
CA VAL A 53 4.13 3.80 2.71
C VAL A 53 3.26 3.15 1.64
N TYR A 54 2.88 3.97 0.67
CA TYR A 54 2.04 3.58 -0.45
C TYR A 54 2.72 3.91 -1.78
N VAL A 55 2.93 2.87 -2.58
CA VAL A 55 3.66 2.94 -3.86
C VAL A 55 2.80 2.30 -4.94
N ILE A 56 2.71 2.93 -6.10
CA ILE A 56 2.03 2.38 -7.29
C ILE A 56 2.97 2.50 -8.49
N LYS A 57 3.13 1.42 -9.25
CA LYS A 57 4.06 1.34 -10.39
C LYS A 57 5.46 1.85 -10.02
N ASP A 58 5.95 1.43 -8.85
CA ASP A 58 7.23 1.85 -8.25
C ASP A 58 7.38 3.35 -7.94
N LYS A 59 6.31 4.13 -8.06
CA LYS A 59 6.28 5.56 -7.70
C LYS A 59 5.69 5.70 -6.30
N LEU A 60 6.40 6.43 -5.43
CA LEU A 60 5.89 6.78 -4.10
C LEU A 60 4.67 7.68 -4.27
N ILE A 61 3.51 7.20 -3.83
CA ILE A 61 2.24 7.94 -3.86
C ILE A 61 2.03 8.67 -2.54
N LYS A 62 2.30 8.00 -1.42
CA LYS A 62 2.16 8.57 -0.09
C LYS A 62 3.18 7.96 0.88
N ILE A 63 3.74 8.81 1.70
CA ILE A 63 4.35 8.46 2.99
C ILE A 63 3.59 9.27 4.05
N ALA A 64 3.18 8.63 5.13
CA ALA A 64 2.41 9.28 6.18
C ALA A 64 2.78 8.69 7.53
N GLU A 65 3.27 9.54 8.43
CA GLU A 65 3.42 9.20 9.84
C GLU A 65 2.05 9.26 10.52
N TYR A 66 1.86 8.41 11.52
CA TYR A 66 0.62 8.32 12.28
C TYR A 66 0.93 8.36 13.77
N SER A 67 0.01 8.91 14.56
CA SER A 67 0.23 9.16 15.99
C SER A 67 0.21 7.91 16.85
N ASP A 68 -0.67 6.95 16.52
CA ASP A 68 -0.81 5.69 17.25
C ASP A 68 -1.33 4.60 16.31
N PHE A 69 -0.78 3.39 16.43
CA PHE A 69 -1.18 2.21 15.68
C PHE A 69 -2.64 1.83 15.96
N SER A 70 -3.14 2.07 17.17
CA SER A 70 -4.53 1.79 17.53
C SER A 70 -5.56 2.58 16.72
N ASN A 71 -5.15 3.71 16.12
CA ASN A 71 -5.99 4.56 15.28
C ASN A 71 -6.00 4.16 13.79
N LEU A 72 -5.32 3.06 13.43
CA LEU A 72 -5.30 2.55 12.06
C LEU A 72 -6.53 1.67 11.82
N GLU A 73 -7.37 2.05 10.87
CA GLU A 73 -8.58 1.31 10.53
C GLU A 73 -8.64 1.01 9.02
N PHE A 74 -9.11 -0.18 8.67
CA PHE A 74 -9.31 -0.57 7.28
C PHE A 74 -10.75 -0.99 6.99
N ASN A 75 -11.41 -0.23 6.11
CA ASN A 75 -12.73 -0.56 5.62
C ASN A 75 -12.65 -1.39 4.33
N SER A 76 -12.86 -2.70 4.47
CA SER A 76 -12.79 -3.64 3.34
C SER A 76 -13.96 -3.54 2.35
N LYS A 77 -15.00 -2.74 2.63
CA LYS A 77 -16.13 -2.56 1.69
C LYS A 77 -15.78 -1.59 0.56
N ASN A 78 -14.86 -0.65 0.81
CA ASN A 78 -14.53 0.43 -0.11
C ASN A 78 -13.01 0.64 -0.28
N ASP A 79 -12.18 -0.23 0.29
CA ASP A 79 -10.72 -0.16 0.29
C ASP A 79 -10.16 1.16 0.82
N ILE A 80 -10.85 1.78 1.79
CA ILE A 80 -10.36 2.99 2.46
C ILE A 80 -9.61 2.61 3.73
N PHE A 81 -8.40 3.13 3.85
CA PHE A 81 -7.56 3.04 5.04
C PHE A 81 -7.56 4.38 5.77
N TYR A 82 -7.98 4.37 7.03
CA TYR A 82 -8.08 5.53 7.89
C TYR A 82 -6.91 5.53 8.89
N TYR A 83 -6.39 6.73 9.16
CA TYR A 83 -5.34 6.94 10.15
C TYR A 83 -5.44 8.35 10.70
N LYS A 84 -4.87 8.58 11.89
CA LYS A 84 -4.66 9.92 12.42
C LYS A 84 -3.23 10.34 12.21
N SER A 85 -3.01 11.55 11.69
CA SER A 85 -1.67 12.13 11.59
C SER A 85 -1.08 12.40 12.97
N ILE A 86 0.19 12.82 13.01
CA ILE A 86 0.86 13.29 14.24
C ILE A 86 0.10 14.47 14.86
N ASP A 87 -0.48 15.34 14.04
CA ASP A 87 -1.31 16.48 14.49
C ASP A 87 -2.74 16.06 14.90
N ASN A 88 -2.98 14.75 15.07
CA ASN A 88 -4.27 14.16 15.45
C ASN A 88 -5.42 14.45 14.47
N GLN A 89 -5.10 14.79 13.22
CA GLN A 89 -6.09 15.00 12.17
C GLN A 89 -6.45 13.67 11.51
N GLU A 90 -7.74 13.43 11.29
CA GLU A 90 -8.20 12.26 10.54
C GLU A 90 -7.83 12.37 9.07
N GLN A 91 -7.22 11.30 8.56
CA GLN A 91 -6.76 11.19 7.20
C GLN A 91 -7.25 9.88 6.61
N LYS A 92 -7.40 9.87 5.28
CA LYS A 92 -7.82 8.68 4.53
C LYS A 92 -6.91 8.42 3.35
N LEU A 93 -6.68 7.15 3.07
CA LEU A 93 -5.92 6.67 1.93
C LEU A 93 -6.76 5.65 1.15
N ASN A 94 -6.92 5.90 -0.14
CA ASN A 94 -7.67 5.00 -1.02
C ASN A 94 -6.74 3.91 -1.59
N LEU A 95 -7.00 2.66 -1.20
CA LEU A 95 -6.23 1.49 -1.59
C LEU A 95 -6.80 0.76 -2.80
N LYS A 96 -7.87 1.24 -3.43
CA LYS A 96 -8.54 0.58 -4.57
C LYS A 96 -7.59 0.25 -5.73
N ARG A 97 -6.56 1.07 -5.96
CA ARG A 97 -5.54 0.82 -7.01
C ARG A 97 -4.68 -0.41 -6.74
N LEU A 98 -4.53 -0.84 -5.48
CA LEU A 98 -3.83 -2.08 -5.14
C LEU A 98 -4.60 -3.32 -5.58
N ARG A 99 -5.93 -3.24 -5.70
CA ARG A 99 -6.78 -4.38 -6.04
C ARG A 99 -6.52 -5.52 -5.04
N LEU A 100 -6.77 -5.23 -3.77
CA LEU A 100 -6.49 -6.15 -2.67
C LEU A 100 -7.28 -7.46 -2.87
N SER A 101 -6.59 -8.59 -2.78
CA SER A 101 -7.26 -9.90 -2.76
C SER A 101 -7.90 -10.13 -1.39
N TYR A 102 -8.79 -11.12 -1.31
CA TYR A 102 -9.37 -11.55 -0.03
C TYR A 102 -8.30 -11.87 1.01
N GLU A 103 -7.27 -12.63 0.64
CA GLU A 103 -6.16 -12.97 1.55
C GLU A 103 -5.39 -11.74 2.05
N GLU A 104 -5.18 -10.74 1.19
CA GLU A 104 -4.51 -9.50 1.57
C GLU A 104 -5.38 -8.66 2.51
N ILE A 105 -6.69 -8.62 2.27
CA ILE A 105 -7.67 -8.01 3.17
C ILE A 105 -7.63 -8.69 4.54
N GLN A 106 -7.62 -10.02 4.60
CA GLN A 106 -7.53 -10.75 5.86
C GLN A 106 -6.20 -10.49 6.59
N LYS A 107 -5.09 -10.38 5.85
CA LYS A 107 -3.79 -10.01 6.44
C LYS A 107 -3.83 -8.61 7.06
N ILE A 108 -4.44 -7.63 6.39
CA ILE A 108 -4.61 -6.28 6.94
C ILE A 108 -5.43 -6.34 8.23
N LYS A 109 -6.61 -6.99 8.21
CA LYS A 109 -7.49 -7.10 9.38
C LYS A 109 -6.80 -7.76 10.57
N LYS A 110 -6.05 -8.84 10.31
CA LYS A 110 -5.28 -9.56 11.32
C LYS A 110 -4.21 -8.68 11.97
N VAL A 111 -3.49 -7.88 11.18
CA VAL A 111 -2.46 -6.96 11.73
C VAL A 111 -3.09 -5.83 12.53
N LEU A 112 -4.24 -5.33 12.11
CA LEU A 112 -4.94 -4.24 12.80
C LEU A 112 -5.81 -4.71 13.98
N ASN A 113 -5.80 -6.00 14.33
CA ASN A 113 -6.67 -6.58 15.36
C ASN A 113 -8.18 -6.26 15.18
N HIS A 114 -8.63 -6.03 13.93
CA HIS A 114 -10.06 -6.03 13.65
C HIS A 114 -10.53 -7.48 13.63
N ASN A 115 -11.14 -7.90 14.74
CA ASN A 115 -11.68 -9.24 15.03
C ASN A 115 -12.01 -10.07 13.78
N ILE A 116 -11.34 -11.22 13.71
CA ILE A 116 -11.72 -12.37 12.87
C ILE A 116 -13.08 -12.90 13.35
#